data_AF-A0A0U4ZJG6-F1
#
_entry.id   AF-A0A0U4ZJG6-F1
#
_cell.length_a   1.000
_cell.length_b   1.000
_cell.length_c   1.000
_cell.angle_alpha   90.00
_cell.angle_beta   90.00
_cell.angle_gamma   90.00
#
_symmetry.space_group_name_H-M   'P 1'
#
loop_
_entity.id
_entity.type
_entity.pdbx_description
1 polymer ?
#
loop_
_entity_poly.entity_id
_entity_poly.type
_entity_poly.pdbx_seq_one_letter_code
_entity_poly.pdbx_strand_id
1 'polypeptide(L)'
;MGNHMGMLGKANGRRQAMLTDLFEKNGLPYTPELANKMSVMSKEGLLSGEYAWLNYATVYPKAVNIMLKLKDLYDEVLSSVDVIVMPKTLTPANPLPPPDATPVAQMEAAKGMTENTGAFNATGHPALALPIGFVPAKTDESIKLSASMQIVGKWYDEATILLVAYEWEQSVDWKTF
;
A
#
# COMPACT_ATOMS: atom_id res chain seq x y z
N MET A 1 3.57 -11.55 -6.94
CA MET A 1 3.04 -12.93 -6.78
C MET A 1 1.65 -12.99 -6.13
N GLY A 2 1.44 -12.45 -4.92
CA GLY A 2 0.14 -12.55 -4.23
C GLY A 2 -1.03 -11.88 -4.97
N ASN A 3 -0.85 -10.63 -5.41
CA ASN A 3 -1.89 -9.89 -6.16
C ASN A 3 -2.33 -10.62 -7.45
N HIS A 4 -1.39 -11.21 -8.19
CA HIS A 4 -1.67 -11.92 -9.45
C HIS A 4 -2.71 -13.06 -9.28
N MET A 5 -2.64 -13.80 -8.17
CA MET A 5 -3.60 -14.88 -7.91
C MET A 5 -5.01 -14.33 -7.71
N GLY A 6 -5.15 -13.18 -7.05
CA GLY A 6 -6.41 -12.46 -6.91
C GLY A 6 -6.93 -11.95 -8.25
N MET A 7 -6.06 -11.35 -9.07
CA MET A 7 -6.42 -10.86 -10.40
C MET A 7 -6.93 -11.97 -11.32
N LEU A 8 -6.38 -13.19 -11.21
CA LEU A 8 -6.82 -14.35 -12.00
C LEU A 8 -8.01 -15.11 -11.40
N GLY A 9 -8.59 -14.65 -10.28
CA GLY A 9 -9.65 -15.39 -9.59
C GLY A 9 -9.18 -16.73 -9.00
N LYS A 10 -7.86 -16.91 -8.82
CA LYS A 10 -7.23 -18.14 -8.32
C LYS A 10 -6.83 -18.04 -6.84
N ALA A 11 -7.05 -16.89 -6.21
CA ALA A 11 -6.71 -16.72 -4.81
C ALA A 11 -7.45 -17.76 -3.96
N ASN A 12 -6.83 -18.20 -2.87
CA ASN A 12 -7.39 -19.19 -1.97
C ASN A 12 -6.94 -18.88 -0.54
N GLY A 13 -7.81 -19.13 0.43
CA GLY A 13 -7.56 -18.83 1.83
C GLY A 13 -8.82 -18.99 2.68
N ARG A 14 -8.65 -19.32 3.96
CA ARG A 14 -9.77 -19.55 4.90
C ARG A 14 -10.56 -18.30 5.28
N ARG A 15 -10.00 -17.11 5.04
CA ARG A 15 -10.57 -15.81 5.43
C ARG A 15 -10.50 -14.81 4.27
N GLN A 16 -10.85 -15.25 3.07
CA GLN A 16 -10.87 -14.40 1.89
C GLN A 16 -12.31 -14.16 1.42
N ALA A 17 -12.64 -12.90 1.13
CA ALA A 17 -13.85 -12.58 0.37
C ALA A 17 -13.54 -12.73 -1.13
N MET A 18 -14.26 -13.63 -1.80
CA MET A 18 -14.17 -13.79 -3.26
C MET A 18 -15.24 -12.93 -3.92
N LEU A 19 -14.81 -11.96 -4.73
CA LEU A 19 -15.71 -11.03 -5.42
C LEU A 19 -16.21 -11.65 -6.73
N THR A 20 -17.12 -12.62 -6.64
CA THR A 20 -17.63 -13.40 -7.80
C THR A 20 -18.18 -12.49 -8.90
N ASP A 21 -19.01 -11.52 -8.55
CA ASP A 21 -19.63 -10.59 -9.50
C ASP A 21 -18.58 -9.71 -10.21
N LEU A 22 -17.48 -9.40 -9.52
CA LEU A 22 -16.36 -8.67 -10.12
C LEU A 22 -15.61 -9.56 -11.12
N PHE A 23 -15.41 -10.84 -10.80
CA PHE A 23 -14.76 -11.79 -11.71
C PHE A 23 -15.57 -12.04 -12.98
N GLU A 24 -16.89 -12.13 -12.86
CA GLU A 24 -17.80 -12.22 -14.01
C GLU A 24 -17.70 -10.97 -14.89
N LYS A 25 -17.73 -9.76 -14.28
CA LYS A 25 -17.57 -8.49 -15.01
C LYS A 25 -16.20 -8.32 -15.66
N ASN A 26 -15.15 -8.84 -15.02
CA ASN A 26 -13.79 -8.78 -15.53
C ASN A 26 -13.52 -9.77 -16.66
N GLY A 27 -14.47 -10.66 -16.97
CA GLY A 27 -14.40 -11.58 -18.11
C GLY A 27 -13.18 -12.48 -18.05
N LEU A 28 -12.91 -13.11 -16.90
CA LEU A 28 -11.78 -14.04 -16.75
C LEU A 28 -12.00 -15.31 -17.59
N PRO A 29 -10.97 -15.83 -18.30
CA PRO A 29 -9.61 -15.26 -18.43
C PRO A 29 -9.59 -14.01 -19.30
N TYR A 30 -8.77 -13.02 -18.92
CA TYR A 30 -8.72 -11.72 -19.59
C TYR A 30 -8.51 -11.84 -21.12
N THR A 31 -9.37 -11.17 -21.88
CA THR A 31 -9.22 -11.04 -23.34
C THR A 31 -8.09 -10.06 -23.69
N PRO A 32 -7.48 -10.13 -24.89
CA PRO A 32 -6.49 -9.15 -25.33
C PRO A 32 -7.01 -7.71 -25.28
N GLU A 33 -8.29 -7.48 -25.58
CA GLU A 33 -8.90 -6.15 -25.51
C GLU A 33 -8.94 -5.61 -24.07
N LEU A 34 -9.37 -6.45 -23.11
CA LEU A 34 -9.39 -6.07 -21.69
C LEU A 34 -7.97 -5.88 -21.14
N ALA A 35 -7.06 -6.79 -21.48
CA ALA A 35 -5.66 -6.66 -21.12
C ALA A 35 -5.09 -5.34 -21.64
N ASN A 36 -5.38 -4.93 -22.88
CA ASN A 36 -4.90 -3.67 -23.44
C ASN A 36 -5.39 -2.44 -22.67
N LYS A 37 -6.60 -2.47 -22.11
CA LYS A 37 -7.18 -1.38 -21.30
C LYS A 37 -6.59 -1.29 -19.88
N MET A 38 -5.88 -2.32 -19.41
CA MET A 38 -5.24 -2.29 -18.09
C MET A 38 -4.13 -1.24 -18.00
N SER A 39 -3.99 -0.64 -16.81
CA SER A 39 -2.85 0.22 -16.51
C SER A 39 -1.53 -0.54 -16.63
N VAL A 40 -0.44 0.20 -16.89
CA VAL A 40 0.91 -0.36 -16.98
C VAL A 40 1.26 -1.17 -15.72
N MET A 41 0.96 -0.62 -14.54
CA MET A 41 1.18 -1.31 -13.25
C MET A 41 0.40 -2.62 -13.12
N SER A 42 -0.84 -2.67 -13.60
CA SER A 42 -1.65 -3.90 -13.53
C SER A 42 -1.09 -4.98 -14.46
N LYS A 43 -0.67 -4.60 -15.68
CA LYS A 43 -0.03 -5.52 -16.62
C LYS A 43 1.28 -6.06 -16.05
N GLU A 44 2.11 -5.17 -15.49
CA GLU A 44 3.38 -5.57 -14.86
C GLU A 44 3.12 -6.57 -13.73
N GLY A 45 2.24 -6.25 -12.77
CA GLY A 45 1.97 -7.13 -11.63
C GLY A 45 1.37 -8.49 -12.03
N LEU A 46 0.60 -8.53 -13.12
CA LEU A 46 0.08 -9.77 -13.68
C LEU A 46 1.19 -10.62 -14.31
N LEU A 47 2.00 -10.03 -15.19
CA LEU A 47 3.06 -10.70 -15.93
C LEU A 47 4.20 -11.15 -15.00
N SER A 48 4.70 -10.27 -14.15
CA SER A 48 5.76 -10.59 -13.19
C SER A 48 5.28 -11.59 -12.13
N GLY A 49 4.00 -11.49 -11.74
CA GLY A 49 3.33 -12.45 -10.87
C GLY A 49 3.29 -13.86 -11.43
N GLU A 50 2.77 -14.03 -12.65
CA GLU A 50 2.69 -15.32 -13.35
C GLU A 50 4.09 -15.88 -13.61
N TYR A 51 5.00 -15.06 -14.16
CA TYR A 51 6.38 -15.47 -14.43
C TYR A 51 7.06 -15.98 -13.15
N ALA A 52 6.90 -15.29 -12.03
CA ALA A 52 7.52 -15.71 -10.79
C ALA A 52 6.87 -16.97 -10.20
N TRP A 53 5.57 -17.17 -10.40
CA TRP A 53 4.88 -18.39 -9.97
C TRP A 53 5.36 -19.62 -10.76
N LEU A 54 5.56 -19.48 -12.06
CA LEU A 54 6.04 -20.55 -12.94
C LEU A 54 7.52 -20.91 -12.71
N ASN A 55 8.37 -19.93 -12.39
CA ASN A 55 9.82 -20.12 -12.37
C ASN A 55 10.43 -20.15 -10.96
N TYR A 56 9.76 -19.61 -9.94
CA TYR A 56 10.32 -19.43 -8.59
C TYR A 56 9.36 -19.87 -7.48
N ALA A 57 8.97 -21.14 -7.49
CA ALA A 57 7.98 -21.72 -6.57
C ALA A 57 8.23 -21.46 -5.07
N THR A 58 9.49 -21.25 -4.64
CA THR A 58 9.82 -21.03 -3.22
C THR A 58 9.80 -19.57 -2.78
N VAL A 59 9.74 -18.60 -3.70
CA VAL A 59 9.86 -17.17 -3.34
C VAL A 59 8.63 -16.68 -2.59
N TYR A 60 7.42 -17.07 -3.03
CA TYR A 60 6.20 -16.70 -2.33
C TYR A 60 6.14 -17.22 -0.88
N PRO A 61 6.32 -18.53 -0.59
CA PRO A 61 6.32 -19.01 0.79
C PRO A 61 7.46 -18.43 1.63
N LYS A 62 8.64 -18.15 1.04
CA LYS A 62 9.71 -17.42 1.74
C LYS A 62 9.27 -16.02 2.15
N ALA A 63 8.62 -15.28 1.24
CA ALA A 63 8.08 -13.96 1.55
C ALA A 63 7.02 -14.03 2.67
N VAL A 64 6.12 -15.01 2.64
CA VAL A 64 5.13 -15.24 3.71
C VAL A 64 5.82 -15.48 5.06
N ASN A 65 6.84 -16.33 5.11
CA ASN A 65 7.59 -16.58 6.35
C ASN A 65 8.31 -15.32 6.86
N ILE A 66 8.78 -14.44 5.97
CA ILE A 66 9.37 -13.16 6.36
C ILE A 66 8.29 -12.22 6.91
N MET A 67 7.10 -12.15 6.30
CA MET A 67 6.00 -11.33 6.78
C MET A 67 5.52 -11.76 8.18
N LEU A 68 5.53 -13.07 8.48
CA LEU A 68 5.25 -13.58 9.83
C LEU A 68 6.28 -13.10 10.85
N LYS A 69 7.58 -13.19 10.53
CA LYS A 69 8.64 -12.66 11.41
C LYS A 69 8.54 -11.14 11.59
N LEU A 70 8.21 -10.42 10.52
CA LEU A 70 8.02 -8.98 10.58
C LEU A 70 6.85 -8.60 11.50
N LYS A 71 5.76 -9.37 11.48
CA LYS A 71 4.66 -9.20 12.41
C LYS A 71 5.15 -9.36 13.86
N ASP A 72 5.85 -10.46 14.17
CA ASP A 72 6.34 -10.73 15.52
C ASP A 72 7.25 -9.60 16.05
N LEU A 73 8.07 -9.00 15.18
CA LEU A 73 8.91 -7.85 15.53
C LEU A 73 8.10 -6.59 15.85
N TYR A 74 7.03 -6.30 15.10
CA TYR A 74 6.15 -5.18 15.45
C TYR A 74 5.37 -5.43 16.74
N ASP A 75 4.88 -6.66 16.95
CA ASP A 75 4.21 -7.07 18.19
C ASP A 75 5.16 -6.89 19.40
N GLU A 76 6.45 -7.23 19.26
CA GLU A 76 7.47 -7.01 20.30
C GLU A 76 7.64 -5.52 20.62
N VAL A 77 7.81 -4.66 19.61
CA VAL A 77 7.92 -3.21 19.83
C VAL A 77 6.66 -2.64 20.49
N LEU A 78 5.48 -2.99 19.97
CA LEU A 78 4.18 -2.57 20.51
C LEU A 78 3.87 -3.18 21.88
N SER A 79 4.63 -4.16 22.36
CA SER A 79 4.53 -4.60 23.76
C SER A 79 5.07 -3.55 24.74
N SER A 80 5.96 -2.67 24.26
CA SER A 80 6.65 -1.66 25.08
C SER A 80 6.10 -0.23 24.90
N VAL A 81 5.29 0.01 23.87
CA VAL A 81 4.70 1.31 23.54
C VAL A 81 3.23 1.14 23.16
N ASP A 82 2.42 2.18 23.32
CA ASP A 82 1.00 2.11 22.95
C ASP A 82 0.79 2.16 21.44
N VAL A 83 1.57 3.01 20.76
CA VAL A 83 1.50 3.21 19.30
C VAL A 83 2.89 3.50 18.71
N ILE A 84 3.06 3.23 17.42
CA ILE A 84 4.20 3.67 16.63
C ILE A 84 3.75 4.82 15.73
N VAL A 85 4.52 5.91 15.70
CA VAL A 85 4.26 7.05 14.82
C VAL A 85 5.42 7.23 13.85
N MET A 86 5.11 7.40 12.57
CA MET A 86 6.11 7.64 11.51
C MET A 86 5.52 8.43 10.34
N PRO A 87 6.32 9.02 9.45
CA PRO A 87 5.81 9.58 8.20
C PRO A 87 5.03 8.52 7.40
N LYS A 88 3.90 8.90 6.83
CA LYS A 88 3.09 8.00 5.98
C LYS A 88 3.77 7.78 4.63
N THR A 89 4.27 8.84 4.01
CA THR A 89 5.05 8.81 2.76
C THR A 89 6.39 9.49 2.98
N LEU A 90 7.45 8.96 2.36
CA LEU A 90 8.81 9.48 2.52
C LEU A 90 9.07 10.73 1.68
N THR A 91 8.26 10.99 0.65
CA THR A 91 8.41 12.16 -0.21
C THR A 91 7.05 12.82 -0.51
N PRO A 92 7.03 14.11 -0.90
CA PRO A 92 5.82 14.77 -1.40
C PRO A 92 5.28 14.07 -2.65
N ALA A 93 4.02 14.32 -2.99
CA ALA A 93 3.39 13.74 -4.18
C ALA A 93 4.21 14.01 -5.45
N ASN A 94 4.42 12.97 -6.25
CA ASN A 94 5.10 13.09 -7.54
C ASN A 94 4.17 13.76 -8.57
N PRO A 95 4.72 14.50 -9.55
CA PRO A 95 3.94 14.99 -10.67
C PRO A 95 3.36 13.81 -11.47
N LEU A 96 2.21 14.04 -12.10
CA LEU A 96 1.65 13.07 -13.03
C LEU A 96 2.60 12.92 -14.24
N PRO A 97 2.83 11.69 -14.72
CA PRO A 97 3.55 11.49 -15.97
C PRO A 97 2.74 12.08 -17.13
N PRO A 98 3.38 12.54 -18.21
CA PRO A 98 2.66 13.03 -19.38
C PRO A 98 1.83 11.89 -20.03
N PRO A 99 0.76 12.20 -20.77
CA PRO A 99 -0.13 11.19 -21.34
C PRO A 99 0.55 10.19 -22.29
N ASP A 100 1.63 10.60 -22.94
CA ASP A 100 2.46 9.81 -23.85
C ASP A 100 3.70 9.20 -23.17
N ALA A 101 3.80 9.27 -21.84
CA ALA A 101 4.90 8.70 -21.08
C ALA A 101 5.07 7.20 -21.38
N THR A 102 6.32 6.78 -21.51
CA THR A 102 6.66 5.36 -21.64
C THR A 102 6.20 4.57 -20.42
N PRO A 103 5.96 3.25 -20.55
CA PRO A 103 5.61 2.40 -19.41
C PRO A 103 6.59 2.53 -18.24
N VAL A 104 7.90 2.60 -18.52
CA VAL A 104 8.94 2.78 -17.50
C VAL A 104 8.77 4.12 -16.78
N ALA A 105 8.57 5.22 -17.50
CA ALA A 105 8.35 6.53 -16.88
C ALA A 105 7.09 6.58 -16.02
N GLN A 106 6.00 5.92 -16.44
CA GLN A 106 4.78 5.78 -15.65
C GLN A 106 5.03 5.01 -14.34
N MET A 107 5.84 3.95 -14.40
CA MET A 107 6.21 3.18 -13.20
C MET A 107 7.12 3.97 -12.26
N GLU A 108 8.12 4.70 -12.76
CA GLU A 108 8.99 5.55 -11.94
C GLU A 108 8.19 6.60 -11.17
N ALA A 109 7.18 7.21 -11.79
CA ALA A 109 6.32 8.20 -11.14
C ALA A 109 5.53 7.63 -9.95
N ALA A 110 5.31 6.32 -9.90
CA ALA A 110 4.58 5.63 -8.83
C ALA A 110 5.47 5.17 -7.64
N LYS A 111 6.80 5.25 -7.76
CA LYS A 111 7.72 4.81 -6.71
C LYS A 111 7.76 5.79 -5.51
N GLY A 112 8.19 5.31 -4.34
CA GLY A 112 8.45 6.18 -3.19
C GLY A 112 7.26 6.44 -2.27
N MET A 113 6.12 5.77 -2.51
CA MET A 113 4.85 6.04 -1.82
C MET A 113 4.41 4.96 -0.82
N THR A 114 5.04 3.79 -0.79
CA THR A 114 4.54 2.61 -0.05
C THR A 114 5.55 1.98 0.91
N GLU A 115 6.72 2.59 1.06
CA GLU A 115 7.85 2.05 1.82
C GLU A 115 7.49 1.86 3.30
N ASN A 116 6.81 2.84 3.91
CA ASN A 116 6.36 2.73 5.28
C ASN A 116 5.00 2.02 5.41
N THR A 117 4.10 2.15 4.42
CA THR A 117 2.72 1.62 4.53
C THR A 117 2.60 0.15 4.15
N GLY A 118 3.48 -0.36 3.28
CA GLY A 118 3.46 -1.74 2.80
C GLY A 118 3.64 -2.77 3.92
N ALA A 119 4.46 -2.44 4.93
CA ALA A 119 4.69 -3.29 6.09
C ALA A 119 3.40 -3.58 6.87
N PHE A 120 2.52 -2.59 7.03
CA PHE A 120 1.27 -2.76 7.80
C PHE A 120 0.18 -3.49 7.02
N ASN A 121 0.17 -3.36 5.68
CA ASN A 121 -0.64 -4.22 4.81
C ASN A 121 -0.23 -5.70 4.93
N ALA A 122 1.08 -5.96 5.03
CA ALA A 122 1.62 -7.31 5.15
C ALA A 122 1.39 -7.93 6.54
N THR A 123 1.54 -7.13 7.60
CA THR A 123 1.51 -7.61 8.99
C THR A 123 0.12 -7.53 9.62
N GLY A 124 -0.81 -6.78 9.04
CA GLY A 124 -2.19 -6.65 9.50
C GLY A 124 -2.41 -5.73 10.70
N HIS A 125 -1.37 -5.02 11.16
CA HIS A 125 -1.53 -4.02 12.22
C HIS A 125 -2.40 -2.87 11.74
N PRO A 126 -3.33 -2.35 12.57
CA PRO A 126 -4.12 -1.19 12.21
C PRO A 126 -3.21 0.05 12.11
N ALA A 127 -3.34 0.77 11.00
CA ALA A 127 -2.56 1.97 10.72
C ALA A 127 -3.49 3.08 10.21
N LEU A 128 -3.47 4.23 10.86
CA LEU A 128 -4.27 5.40 10.52
C LEU A 128 -3.37 6.54 10.04
N ALA A 129 -3.63 7.05 8.84
CA ALA A 129 -2.91 8.19 8.29
C ALA A 129 -3.71 9.48 8.44
N LEU A 130 -3.04 10.55 8.83
CA LEU A 130 -3.63 11.88 9.01
C LEU A 130 -2.65 12.98 8.59
N PRO A 131 -3.13 14.16 8.16
CA PRO A 131 -2.27 15.26 7.75
C PRO A 131 -1.57 15.93 8.94
N ILE A 132 -0.37 16.43 8.72
CA ILE A 132 0.48 17.05 9.77
C ILE A 132 1.09 18.39 9.35
N GLY A 133 0.76 18.89 8.16
CA GLY A 133 1.37 20.11 7.63
C GLY A 133 1.45 20.13 6.12
N PHE A 134 2.18 21.11 5.61
CA PHE A 134 2.47 21.25 4.18
C PHE A 134 3.97 21.21 3.91
N VAL A 135 4.32 20.65 2.76
CA VAL A 135 5.67 20.63 2.20
C VAL A 135 5.63 21.14 0.76
N PRO A 136 6.70 21.81 0.28
CA PRO A 136 6.75 22.28 -1.10
C PRO A 136 6.72 21.11 -2.09
N ALA A 137 6.10 21.31 -3.26
CA ALA A 137 6.19 20.36 -4.35
C ALA A 137 7.61 20.32 -4.92
N LYS A 138 8.03 19.14 -5.41
CA LYS A 138 9.36 18.95 -6.01
C LYS A 138 9.56 19.79 -7.29
N THR A 139 8.47 20.12 -7.98
CA THR A 139 8.49 20.82 -9.27
C THR A 139 8.33 22.33 -9.15
N ASP A 140 7.72 22.80 -8.06
CA ASP A 140 7.39 24.21 -7.82
C ASP A 140 7.20 24.43 -6.32
N GLU A 141 8.12 25.17 -5.70
CA GLU A 141 8.10 25.44 -4.25
C GLU A 141 6.92 26.32 -3.81
N SER A 142 6.24 27.00 -4.74
CA SER A 142 5.03 27.77 -4.45
C SER A 142 3.81 26.87 -4.21
N ILE A 143 3.85 25.62 -4.68
CA ILE A 143 2.78 24.65 -4.49
C ILE A 143 2.97 23.92 -3.16
N LYS A 144 1.98 24.04 -2.28
CA LYS A 144 1.94 23.36 -0.98
C LYS A 144 1.22 22.02 -1.10
N LEU A 145 1.93 20.93 -0.82
CA LEU A 145 1.40 19.56 -0.77
C LEU A 145 1.27 19.10 0.68
N SER A 146 0.24 18.32 1.00
CA SER A 146 0.06 17.82 2.37
C SER A 146 1.13 16.80 2.75
N ALA A 147 1.73 16.99 3.91
CA ALA A 147 2.50 15.98 4.61
C ALA A 147 1.58 15.18 5.53
N SER A 148 1.91 13.90 5.77
CA SER A 148 1.09 13.01 6.60
C SER A 148 1.96 12.12 7.47
N MET A 149 1.52 11.90 8.70
CA MET A 149 2.00 10.81 9.55
C MET A 149 1.01 9.65 9.51
N GLN A 150 1.49 8.46 9.89
CA GLN A 150 0.65 7.33 10.22
C GLN A 150 0.90 6.90 11.66
N ILE A 151 -0.19 6.54 12.36
CA ILE A 151 -0.21 6.00 13.72
C ILE A 151 -0.56 4.52 13.60
N VAL A 152 0.29 3.65 14.14
CA VAL A 152 0.16 2.20 14.04
C VAL A 152 -0.03 1.62 15.44
N GLY A 153 -1.03 0.74 15.57
CA GLY A 153 -1.40 0.14 16.85
C GLY A 153 -1.30 -1.38 16.85
N LYS A 154 -1.69 -1.96 17.98
CA LYS A 154 -1.78 -3.42 18.18
C LYS A 154 -2.93 -4.00 17.37
N TRP A 155 -2.84 -5.28 17.04
CA TRP A 155 -3.95 -6.01 16.41
C TRP A 155 -5.25 -5.86 17.22
N TYR A 156 -6.33 -5.49 16.52
CA TYR A 156 -7.67 -5.28 17.09
C TYR A 156 -7.80 -4.15 18.11
N ASP A 157 -6.82 -3.24 18.16
CA ASP A 157 -6.81 -2.07 19.04
C ASP A 157 -6.95 -0.77 18.23
N GLU A 158 -7.87 -0.76 17.26
CA GLU A 158 -8.17 0.42 16.45
C GLU A 158 -8.65 1.59 17.30
N ALA A 159 -9.29 1.32 18.44
CA ALA A 159 -9.76 2.34 19.37
C ALA A 159 -8.61 3.23 19.87
N THR A 160 -7.47 2.64 20.23
CA THR A 160 -6.31 3.39 20.73
C THR A 160 -5.76 4.34 19.66
N ILE A 161 -5.57 3.87 18.41
CA ILE A 161 -5.03 4.75 17.35
C ILE A 161 -6.03 5.86 16.96
N LEU A 162 -7.34 5.59 17.02
CA LEU A 162 -8.37 6.59 16.75
C LEU A 162 -8.39 7.67 17.84
N LEU A 163 -8.23 7.29 19.12
CA LEU A 163 -8.13 8.24 20.22
C LEU A 163 -6.88 9.12 20.10
N VAL A 164 -5.72 8.54 19.80
CA VAL A 164 -4.48 9.32 19.60
C VAL A 164 -4.64 10.31 18.44
N ALA A 165 -5.23 9.89 17.32
CA ALA A 165 -5.49 10.76 16.19
C ALA A 165 -6.48 11.88 16.52
N TYR A 166 -7.54 11.57 17.27
CA TYR A 166 -8.52 12.55 17.71
C TYR A 166 -7.88 13.62 18.60
N GLU A 167 -7.10 13.22 19.60
CA GLU A 167 -6.40 14.16 20.48
C GLU A 167 -5.39 15.03 19.72
N TRP A 168 -4.68 14.47 18.74
CA TRP A 168 -3.82 15.25 17.84
C TRP A 168 -4.62 16.31 17.07
N GLU A 169 -5.74 15.92 16.46
CA GLU A 169 -6.61 16.84 15.70
C GLU A 169 -7.18 17.96 16.58
N GLN A 170 -7.53 17.68 17.83
CA GLN A 170 -8.03 18.69 18.77
C GLN A 170 -6.92 19.63 19.26
N SER A 171 -5.70 19.12 19.39
CA SER A 171 -4.57 19.86 19.97
C SER A 171 -3.79 20.69 18.95
N VAL A 172 -3.84 20.33 17.67
CA VAL A 172 -2.99 20.91 16.62
C VAL A 172 -3.82 21.29 15.40
N ASP A 173 -3.84 22.58 15.04
CA ASP A 173 -4.26 23.01 13.72
C ASP A 173 -3.13 22.73 12.71
N TRP A 174 -3.16 21.52 12.15
CA TRP A 174 -2.12 21.03 11.22
C TRP A 174 -1.94 21.91 9.98
N LYS A 175 -2.88 22.81 9.65
CA LYS A 175 -2.76 23.71 8.50
C LYS A 175 -1.86 24.92 8.78
N THR A 176 -1.69 25.26 10.05
CA THR A 176 -1.00 26.46 10.51
C THR A 176 0.18 26.18 11.44
N PHE A 177 0.33 24.93 11.91
CA PHE A 177 1.48 24.43 12.67
C PHE A 177 2.82 24.56 11.94
#